data_AF-A0A8J2SZZ5-F1
#
_entry.id   AF-A0A8J2SZZ5-F1
#
_cell.length_a   1.000
_cell.length_b   1.000
_cell.length_c   1.000
_cell.angle_alpha   90.00
_cell.angle_beta   90.00
_cell.angle_gamma   90.00
#
_symmetry.space_group_name_H-M   'P 1'
#
loop_
_entity.id
_entity.type
_entity.pdbx_description
1 polymer ?
#
loop_
_entity_poly.entity_id
_entity_poly.type
_entity_poly.pdbx_seq_one_letter_code
_entity_poly.pdbx_strand_id
1 'polypeptide(L)'
;MRAFLLATYAAAFVMRRPAVVRSGHRRINSIVDDLAEHDVVEYSTDDGGLGLGVVCEDGTIHPLCYFVEEEDDGPVDYVWDEEVDAVEAERAVRVVDDVYPKTRQAQRGVDNPHGEHAEDVYEIERGALDERVVVAFRPERDIVWG
;
A
#
# COMPACT_ATOMS: atom_id res chain seq x y z
N MET A 1 -5.10 60.24 -19.14
CA MET A 1 -5.89 58.99 -19.23
C MET A 1 -4.90 57.85 -19.43
N ARG A 2 -4.69 57.02 -18.39
CA ARG A 2 -5.06 55.58 -18.31
C ARG A 2 -4.34 54.74 -19.39
N ALA A 3 -3.58 53.68 -19.11
CA ALA A 3 -3.42 52.89 -17.88
C ALA A 3 -2.05 52.17 -17.89
N PHE A 4 -1.51 51.98 -16.68
CA PHE A 4 -0.48 51.02 -16.33
C PHE A 4 -0.96 49.59 -16.58
N LEU A 5 -0.08 48.72 -17.08
CA LEU A 5 -0.19 47.28 -16.92
C LEU A 5 1.18 46.74 -16.51
N LEU A 6 1.37 46.68 -15.18
CA LEU A 6 2.36 45.84 -14.54
C LEU A 6 1.94 44.38 -14.74
N ALA A 7 2.72 43.61 -15.49
CA ALA A 7 2.66 42.17 -15.45
C ALA A 7 3.59 41.68 -14.32
N THR A 8 3.03 41.50 -13.13
CA THR A 8 3.62 40.71 -12.04
C THR A 8 2.95 39.35 -12.06
N TYR A 9 3.66 38.26 -12.33
CA TYR A 9 3.30 36.94 -11.79
C TYR A 9 4.55 36.07 -11.58
N ALA A 10 4.75 35.77 -10.30
CA ALA A 10 5.56 34.76 -9.64
C ALA A 10 6.42 33.81 -10.50
N ALA A 11 7.73 33.87 -10.29
CA ALA A 11 8.60 32.72 -10.51
C ALA A 11 8.19 31.61 -9.52
N ALA A 12 7.68 30.49 -10.03
CA ALA A 12 7.45 29.29 -9.23
C ALA A 12 8.81 28.77 -8.73
N PHE A 13 9.08 29.02 -7.45
CA PHE A 13 10.23 28.48 -6.76
C PHE A 13 9.96 26.99 -6.49
N VAL A 14 10.40 26.12 -7.39
CA VAL A 14 10.40 24.67 -7.16
C VAL A 14 11.46 24.40 -6.09
N MET A 15 11.04 24.34 -4.82
CA MET A 15 11.86 23.75 -3.78
C MET A 15 11.98 22.26 -4.07
N ARG A 16 13.06 21.86 -4.75
CA ARG A 16 13.52 20.46 -4.69
C ARG A 16 13.88 20.18 -3.24
N ARG A 17 13.00 19.47 -2.52
CA ARG A 17 13.36 18.84 -1.25
C ARG A 17 14.57 17.94 -1.52
N PRO A 18 15.62 17.98 -0.70
CA PRO A 18 16.69 17.00 -0.83
C PRO A 18 16.06 15.62 -0.58
N ALA A 19 16.11 14.75 -1.59
CA ALA A 19 15.84 13.33 -1.39
C ALA A 19 16.88 12.82 -0.39
N VAL A 20 16.42 12.56 0.84
CA VAL A 20 17.23 11.85 1.82
C VAL A 20 17.23 10.40 1.37
N VAL A 21 18.20 10.04 0.54
CA VAL A 21 18.47 8.64 0.20
C VAL A 21 19.04 7.98 1.46
N ARG A 22 18.17 7.45 2.32
CA ARG A 22 18.57 6.45 3.31
C ARG A 22 18.54 5.11 2.59
N SER A 23 19.65 4.79 1.92
CA SER A 23 19.97 3.42 1.51
C SER A 23 20.14 2.59 2.79
N GLY A 24 19.04 2.03 3.29
CA GLY A 24 19.03 1.12 4.42
C GLY A 24 18.65 -0.27 3.94
N HIS A 25 19.60 -1.04 3.41
CA HIS A 25 19.49 -2.50 3.52
C HIS A 25 19.61 -2.84 5.01
N ARG A 26 18.49 -2.76 5.74
CA ARG A 26 18.39 -3.20 7.13
C ARG A 26 18.70 -4.70 7.14
N ARG A 27 19.49 -5.18 8.09
CA ARG A 27 19.73 -6.64 8.22
C ARG A 27 18.36 -7.30 8.48
N ILE A 28 18.06 -8.40 7.80
CA ILE A 28 16.76 -9.09 7.88
C ILE A 28 16.33 -9.30 9.35
N ASN A 29 17.22 -9.76 10.23
CA ASN A 29 16.87 -9.96 11.64
C ASN A 29 16.46 -8.67 12.38
N SER A 30 17.00 -7.51 11.99
CA SER A 30 16.65 -6.23 12.61
C SER A 30 15.38 -5.59 12.04
N ILE A 31 14.80 -6.15 10.98
CA ILE A 31 13.51 -5.66 10.50
C ILE A 31 12.37 -6.26 11.31
N VAL A 32 12.46 -7.56 11.60
CA VAL A 32 11.43 -8.33 12.31
C VAL A 32 11.18 -7.77 13.71
N ASP A 33 12.25 -7.46 14.45
CA ASP A 33 12.16 -6.91 15.81
C ASP A 33 11.48 -5.52 15.87
N ASP A 34 11.40 -4.83 14.73
CA ASP A 34 10.88 -3.47 14.61
C ASP A 34 9.55 -3.40 13.83
N LEU A 35 8.96 -4.55 13.44
CA LEU A 35 7.66 -4.59 12.77
C LEU A 35 6.54 -4.21 13.74
N ALA A 36 5.69 -3.28 13.32
CA ALA A 36 4.48 -2.88 14.01
C ALA A 36 3.24 -3.36 13.27
N GLU A 37 2.14 -3.55 14.00
CA GLU A 37 0.81 -3.77 13.41
C GLU A 37 0.50 -2.66 12.39
N HIS A 38 -0.10 -3.05 11.26
CA HIS A 38 -0.38 -2.23 10.09
C HIS A 38 0.84 -1.74 9.29
N ASP A 39 2.06 -2.17 9.61
CA ASP A 39 3.20 -1.96 8.72
C ASP A 39 2.98 -2.72 7.40
N VAL A 40 3.08 -2.02 6.28
CA VAL A 40 3.09 -2.65 4.96
C VAL A 40 4.53 -3.03 4.62
N VAL A 41 4.71 -4.29 4.23
CA VAL A 41 6.02 -4.89 4.01
C VAL A 41 6.10 -5.58 2.66
N GLU A 42 7.30 -5.53 2.08
CA GLU A 42 7.70 -6.48 1.04
C GLU A 42 8.25 -7.72 1.71
N TYR A 43 7.78 -8.89 1.30
CA TYR A 43 8.21 -10.17 1.86
C TYR A 43 8.70 -11.14 0.77
N SER A 44 9.61 -12.04 1.11
CA SER A 44 10.10 -13.06 0.18
C SER A 44 9.07 -14.18 -0.02
N THR A 45 8.78 -14.53 -1.28
CA THR A 45 7.94 -15.69 -1.62
C THR A 45 8.78 -16.95 -1.81
N ASP A 46 8.15 -18.13 -1.72
CA ASP A 46 8.85 -19.42 -1.88
C ASP A 46 9.47 -19.61 -3.28
N ASP A 47 8.89 -18.96 -4.29
CA ASP A 47 9.40 -18.97 -5.66
C ASP A 47 10.58 -18.00 -5.89
N GLY A 48 11.06 -17.35 -4.82
CA GLY A 48 12.18 -16.40 -4.88
C GLY A 48 11.81 -14.99 -5.36
N GLY A 49 10.51 -14.69 -5.43
CA GLY A 49 9.98 -13.36 -5.72
C GLY A 49 9.78 -12.50 -4.48
N LEU A 50 9.20 -11.31 -4.69
CA LEU A 50 8.70 -10.47 -3.60
C LEU A 50 7.18 -10.37 -3.67
N GLY A 51 6.52 -10.54 -2.54
CA GLY A 51 5.12 -10.23 -2.32
C GLY A 51 4.97 -8.94 -1.52
N LEU A 52 3.73 -8.47 -1.44
CA LEU A 52 3.34 -7.31 -0.65
C LEU A 52 2.33 -7.77 0.41
N GLY A 53 2.54 -7.38 1.67
CA GLY A 53 1.66 -7.76 2.76
C GLY A 53 1.58 -6.69 3.84
N VAL A 54 0.65 -6.86 4.78
CA VAL A 54 0.52 -6.03 5.97
C VAL A 54 0.77 -6.86 7.22
N VAL A 55 1.42 -6.29 8.22
CA VAL A 55 1.66 -6.93 9.52
C VAL A 55 0.39 -6.88 10.36
N CYS A 56 -0.04 -8.05 10.83
CA CYS A 56 -1.19 -8.24 11.71
C CYS A 56 -0.82 -8.08 13.19
N GLU A 57 -1.83 -7.98 14.07
CA GLU A 57 -1.66 -7.87 15.54
C GLU A 57 -0.85 -9.05 16.11
N ASP A 58 -0.99 -10.25 15.55
CA ASP A 58 -0.27 -11.45 15.97
C ASP A 58 1.17 -11.53 15.44
N GLY A 59 1.62 -10.52 14.68
CA GLY A 59 2.94 -10.41 14.08
C GLY A 59 3.09 -11.15 12.76
N THR A 60 2.06 -11.86 12.28
CA THR A 60 2.09 -12.47 10.94
C THR A 60 1.93 -11.39 9.86
N ILE A 61 2.27 -11.74 8.62
CA ILE A 61 2.11 -10.87 7.45
C ILE A 61 0.96 -11.41 6.61
N HIS A 62 -0.10 -10.64 6.43
CA HIS A 62 -1.16 -11.01 5.52
C HIS A 62 -0.91 -10.47 4.12
N PRO A 63 -0.93 -11.30 3.06
CA PRO A 63 -0.77 -10.83 1.69
C PRO A 63 -1.83 -9.79 1.31
N LEU A 64 -1.39 -8.76 0.58
CA LEU A 64 -2.28 -7.76 -0.01
C LEU A 64 -2.57 -8.10 -1.48
N CYS A 65 -3.76 -7.74 -1.94
CA CYS A 65 -4.18 -7.76 -3.33
C CYS A 65 -4.71 -6.38 -3.76
N TYR A 66 -4.98 -6.19 -5.05
CA TYR A 66 -5.64 -5.00 -5.56
C TYR A 66 -6.73 -5.34 -6.58
N PHE A 67 -7.67 -4.42 -6.74
CA PHE A 67 -8.75 -4.48 -7.73
C PHE A 67 -8.57 -3.38 -8.78
N VAL A 68 -9.10 -3.58 -9.98
CA VAL A 68 -9.23 -2.50 -10.97
C VAL A 68 -10.56 -1.82 -10.75
N GLU A 69 -10.54 -0.56 -10.35
CA GLU A 69 -11.70 0.33 -10.49
C GLU A 69 -11.66 0.95 -11.89
N GLU A 70 -12.81 1.05 -12.57
CA GLU A 70 -12.91 1.37 -14.01
C GLU A 70 -12.36 2.75 -14.45
N GLU A 71 -11.75 3.54 -13.56
CA GLU A 71 -11.10 4.81 -13.90
C GLU A 71 -9.57 4.67 -13.91
N ASP A 72 -9.03 4.44 -15.12
CA ASP A 72 -7.59 4.55 -15.44
C ASP A 72 -7.01 5.88 -14.91
N ASP A 73 -5.88 5.78 -14.18
CA ASP A 73 -5.07 6.83 -13.50
C ASP A 73 -5.39 7.15 -12.02
N GLY A 74 -6.29 6.43 -11.35
CA GLY A 74 -6.46 6.50 -9.89
C GLY A 74 -5.32 5.85 -9.08
N PRO A 75 -5.11 6.23 -7.81
CA PRO A 75 -4.23 5.49 -6.90
C PRO A 75 -4.73 4.05 -6.72
N VAL A 76 -3.80 3.08 -6.71
CA VAL A 76 -4.15 1.66 -6.53
C VAL A 76 -4.41 1.41 -5.04
N ASP A 77 -5.66 1.07 -4.73
CA ASP A 77 -6.09 0.62 -3.41
C ASP A 77 -5.67 -0.84 -3.21
N TYR A 78 -4.81 -1.09 -2.23
CA TYR A 78 -4.42 -2.43 -1.79
C TYR A 78 -5.24 -2.84 -0.58
N VAL A 79 -5.71 -4.09 -0.56
CA VAL A 79 -6.49 -4.65 0.56
C VAL A 79 -5.96 -6.01 0.95
N TRP A 80 -6.37 -6.50 2.11
CA TRP A 80 -6.13 -7.86 2.58
C TRP A 80 -6.69 -8.89 1.57
N ASP A 81 -5.86 -9.85 1.13
CA ASP A 81 -6.30 -10.99 0.31
C ASP A 81 -6.81 -12.13 1.20
N GLU A 82 -8.13 -12.24 1.36
CA GLU A 82 -8.77 -13.25 2.22
C GLU A 82 -8.62 -14.68 1.70
N GLU A 83 -8.24 -14.88 0.43
CA GLU A 83 -8.07 -16.21 -0.15
C GLU A 83 -6.67 -16.81 0.07
N VAL A 84 -5.75 -16.06 0.66
CA VAL A 84 -4.35 -16.47 0.83
C VAL A 84 -4.00 -16.50 2.30
N ASP A 85 -3.38 -17.58 2.76
CA ASP A 85 -2.92 -17.68 4.14
C ASP A 85 -1.86 -16.62 4.49
N ALA A 86 -1.87 -16.20 5.76
CA ALA A 86 -0.83 -15.36 6.33
C ALA A 86 0.55 -16.06 6.28
N VAL A 87 1.61 -15.25 6.27
CA VAL A 87 3.00 -15.71 6.25
C VAL A 87 3.77 -15.22 7.46
N GLU A 88 4.83 -15.95 7.81
CA GLU A 88 5.67 -15.65 8.97
C GLU A 88 6.43 -14.31 8.82
N ALA A 89 6.58 -13.58 9.92
CA ALA A 89 7.19 -12.24 9.97
C ALA A 89 8.63 -12.20 9.44
N GLU A 90 9.37 -13.30 9.60
CA GLU A 90 10.76 -13.45 9.16
C GLU A 90 10.93 -13.39 7.64
N ARG A 91 9.82 -13.50 6.89
CA ARG A 91 9.83 -13.30 5.44
C ARG A 91 9.88 -11.81 5.06
N ALA A 92 9.63 -10.89 5.98
CA ALA A 92 9.75 -9.46 5.71
C ALA A 92 11.18 -9.10 5.29
N VAL A 93 11.30 -8.41 4.16
CA VAL A 93 12.56 -7.91 3.60
C VAL A 93 12.67 -6.41 3.80
N ARG A 94 11.54 -5.69 3.72
CA ARG A 94 11.50 -4.23 3.80
C ARG A 94 10.14 -3.73 4.29
N VAL A 95 10.13 -2.68 5.11
CA VAL A 95 8.92 -1.88 5.42
C VAL A 95 8.77 -0.78 4.36
N VAL A 96 7.56 -0.59 3.85
CA VAL A 96 7.23 0.42 2.85
C VAL A 96 6.83 1.71 3.55
N ASP A 97 7.60 2.78 3.36
CA ASP A 97 7.40 4.04 4.08
C ASP A 97 6.24 4.90 3.53
N ASP A 98 6.07 4.95 2.20
CA ASP A 98 5.10 5.82 1.51
C ASP A 98 3.72 5.15 1.36
N VAL A 99 3.16 4.75 2.51
CA VAL A 99 1.87 4.06 2.65
C VAL A 99 0.89 4.98 3.37
N TYR A 100 -0.32 5.06 2.84
CA TYR A 100 -1.42 5.87 3.38
C TYR A 100 -2.59 4.96 3.74
N PRO A 101 -2.69 4.50 5.01
CA PRO A 101 -3.79 3.68 5.47
C PRO A 101 -5.11 4.46 5.43
N LYS A 102 -6.16 3.77 4.99
CA LYS A 102 -7.52 4.27 4.88
C LYS A 102 -8.47 3.14 5.27
N THR A 103 -9.72 3.50 5.47
CA THR A 103 -10.81 2.54 5.56
C THR A 103 -11.84 2.87 4.51
N ARG A 104 -12.47 1.84 3.96
CA ARG A 104 -13.63 2.02 3.09
C ARG A 104 -14.72 1.05 3.48
N GLN A 105 -15.95 1.37 3.08
CA GLN A 105 -17.06 0.43 3.24
C GLN A 105 -16.77 -0.81 2.39
N ALA A 106 -16.76 -1.97 3.04
CA ALA A 106 -16.67 -3.24 2.35
C ALA A 106 -17.88 -3.39 1.40
N GLN A 107 -17.72 -4.15 0.33
CA GLN A 107 -18.79 -4.32 -0.65
C GLN A 107 -20.07 -4.81 0.01
N ARG A 108 -21.21 -4.26 -0.43
CA ARG A 108 -22.52 -4.75 -0.02
C ARG A 108 -22.83 -6.04 -0.75
N GLY A 109 -23.29 -7.03 -0.01
CA GLY A 109 -23.59 -8.35 -0.54
C GLY A 109 -24.50 -9.14 0.38
N VAL A 110 -24.67 -10.42 0.08
CA VAL A 110 -25.38 -11.36 0.97
C VAL A 110 -24.75 -11.34 2.36
N ASP A 111 -23.42 -11.24 2.42
CA ASP A 111 -22.63 -11.28 3.66
C ASP A 111 -22.39 -9.88 4.28
N ASN A 112 -22.83 -8.81 3.61
CA ASN A 112 -22.82 -7.44 4.14
C ASN A 112 -24.07 -6.65 3.70
N PRO A 113 -25.29 -7.09 4.06
CA PRO A 113 -26.54 -6.60 3.46
C PRO A 113 -26.84 -5.15 3.84
N HIS A 114 -26.36 -4.70 4.99
CA HIS A 114 -26.58 -3.36 5.52
C HIS A 114 -25.39 -2.41 5.28
N GLY A 115 -24.26 -2.94 4.77
CA GLY A 115 -23.05 -2.15 4.55
C GLY A 115 -22.39 -1.67 5.85
N GLU A 116 -22.52 -2.45 6.91
CA GLU A 116 -21.97 -2.10 8.23
C GLU A 116 -20.48 -2.47 8.33
N HIS A 117 -20.00 -3.31 7.42
CA HIS A 117 -18.61 -3.73 7.37
C HIS A 117 -17.75 -2.72 6.61
N ALA A 118 -16.55 -2.52 7.14
CA ALA A 118 -15.48 -1.75 6.53
C ALA A 118 -14.24 -2.64 6.41
N GLU A 119 -13.41 -2.34 5.43
CA GLU A 119 -12.12 -2.99 5.22
C GLU A 119 -11.01 -1.95 5.30
N ASP A 120 -9.84 -2.40 5.75
CA ASP A 120 -8.62 -1.61 5.73
C ASP A 120 -8.04 -1.58 4.32
N VAL A 121 -7.62 -0.40 3.90
CA VAL A 121 -7.09 -0.13 2.56
C VAL A 121 -5.77 0.60 2.70
N TYR A 122 -4.81 0.23 1.88
CA TYR A 122 -3.49 0.81 1.85
C TYR A 122 -3.29 1.45 0.48
N GLU A 123 -3.21 2.77 0.43
CA GLU A 123 -2.77 3.48 -0.78
C GLU A 123 -1.25 3.62 -0.72
N ILE A 124 -0.55 3.23 -1.79
CA ILE A 124 0.91 3.23 -1.84
C ILE A 124 1.38 4.16 -2.93
N GLU A 125 2.35 5.03 -2.63
CA GLU A 125 2.89 5.97 -3.61
C GLU A 125 3.55 5.25 -4.80
N ARG A 126 3.34 5.79 -6.00
CA ARG A 126 3.92 5.23 -7.22
C ARG A 126 5.45 5.23 -7.15
N GLY A 127 6.04 4.05 -7.27
CA GLY A 127 7.49 3.85 -7.19
C GLY A 127 8.01 3.62 -5.79
N ALA A 128 7.13 3.52 -4.78
CA ALA A 128 7.52 3.14 -3.42
C ALA A 128 7.79 1.63 -3.29
N LEU A 129 7.40 0.81 -4.27
CA LEU A 129 7.61 -0.64 -4.32
C LEU A 129 8.84 -1.01 -5.17
N ASP A 130 9.54 -2.07 -4.79
CA ASP A 130 10.55 -2.73 -5.62
C ASP A 130 9.90 -3.33 -6.87
N GLU A 131 10.56 -3.22 -8.03
CA GLU A 131 10.04 -3.70 -9.32
C GLU A 131 9.77 -5.22 -9.36
N ARG A 132 10.32 -5.97 -8.42
CA ARG A 132 10.13 -7.42 -8.27
C ARG A 132 8.90 -7.78 -7.46
N VAL A 133 8.23 -6.80 -6.83
CA VAL A 133 7.00 -7.03 -6.07
C VAL A 133 5.89 -7.43 -7.03
N VAL A 134 5.34 -8.61 -6.80
CA VAL A 134 4.17 -9.12 -7.50
C VAL A 134 3.01 -9.13 -6.52
N VAL A 135 1.93 -8.45 -6.88
CA VAL A 135 0.71 -8.37 -6.09
C VAL A 135 -0.41 -9.04 -6.87
N ALA A 136 -1.22 -9.85 -6.18
CA ALA A 136 -2.35 -10.52 -6.80
C ALA A 136 -3.38 -9.50 -7.31
N PHE A 137 -3.81 -9.69 -8.55
CA PHE A 137 -4.92 -8.96 -9.14
C PHE A 137 -6.21 -9.75 -8.94
N ARG A 138 -7.22 -9.10 -8.36
CA ARG A 138 -8.56 -9.67 -8.19
C ARG A 138 -9.53 -8.95 -9.14
N PRO A 139 -10.10 -9.64 -10.15
CA PRO A 139 -10.95 -9.02 -11.16
C PRO A 139 -12.33 -8.64 -10.62
N GLU A 140 -12.80 -9.36 -9.61
CA GLU A 140 -14.09 -9.16 -8.98
C GLU A 140 -13.85 -9.05 -7.48
N ARG A 141 -14.60 -8.16 -6.81
CA ARG A 141 -14.70 -8.17 -5.36
C ARG A 141 -15.74 -9.24 -5.03
N ASP A 142 -15.25 -10.41 -4.61
CA ASP A 142 -16.05 -11.40 -3.90
C ASP A 142 -15.42 -11.50 -2.52
N ILE A 143 -16.15 -11.05 -1.50
CA ILE A 143 -15.71 -11.20 -0.12
C ILE A 143 -16.26 -12.54 0.36
N VAL A 144 -15.38 -13.49 0.68
CA VAL A 144 -15.76 -14.84 1.11
C VAL A 144 -15.41 -15.00 2.59
N TRP A 145 -16.37 -14.70 3.46
CA TRP A 145 -16.23 -14.95 4.90
C TRP A 145 -16.54 -16.43 5.21
N GLY A 146 -15.52 -17.20 5.57
CA GLY A 146 -15.60 -18.61 5.99
C GLY A 146 -15.68 -18.81 7.50
#